data_AF-A0A3D4BPM5-F1
#
_entry.id   AF-A0A3D4BPM5-F1
#
_cell.length_a   1.000
_cell.length_b   1.000
_cell.length_c   1.000
_cell.angle_alpha   90.00
_cell.angle_beta   90.00
_cell.angle_gamma   90.00
#
_symmetry.space_group_name_H-M   'P 1'
#
loop_
_entity.id
_entity.type
_entity.pdbx_description
1 polymer ?
#
loop_
_entity_poly.entity_id
_entity_poly.type
_entity_poly.pdbx_seq_one_letter_code
_entity_poly.pdbx_strand_id
1 'polypeptide(L)'
;SVRSVGTKKFRVKGLPPATGSIFGKTEGIMSKSLLQRATVEAKYEDFPFDLNLTVTSFEIAVPGFPPEQVRGNSMSSDVKTRIEKLRPGQTVSIRNIKAVGPKGVRVNQVGNISIDVN
;
A
#
# COMPACT_ATOMS: atom_id res chain seq x y z
N SER A 1 48.59 -23.87 7.87
CA SER A 1 48.63 -22.91 6.76
C SER A 1 47.20 -22.72 6.26
N VAL A 2 46.58 -21.58 6.52
CA VAL A 2 45.19 -21.29 6.10
C VAL A 2 45.26 -20.85 4.64
N ARG A 3 44.78 -21.69 3.71
CA ARG A 3 44.75 -21.32 2.29
C ARG A 3 43.61 -20.31 2.06
N SER A 4 43.95 -19.14 1.53
CA SER A 4 42.98 -18.14 1.09
C SER A 4 42.18 -18.69 -0.09
N VAL A 5 40.92 -19.05 0.13
CA VAL A 5 39.91 -19.31 -0.91
C VAL A 5 39.48 -17.96 -1.48
N GLY A 6 39.71 -17.73 -2.78
CA GLY A 6 39.66 -16.40 -3.42
C GLY A 6 38.37 -15.58 -3.22
N THR A 7 38.46 -14.28 -3.53
CA THR A 7 37.36 -13.32 -3.33
C THR A 7 36.47 -13.18 -4.56
N LYS A 8 35.15 -13.11 -4.37
CA LYS A 8 34.17 -12.82 -5.44
C LYS A 8 33.44 -11.51 -5.12
N LYS A 9 33.36 -10.61 -6.09
CA LYS A 9 32.59 -9.36 -5.96
C LYS A 9 31.12 -9.62 -6.26
N PHE A 10 30.24 -9.20 -5.35
CA PHE A 10 28.80 -9.23 -5.54
C PHE A 10 28.28 -7.81 -5.79
N ARG A 11 27.27 -7.69 -6.66
CA ARG A 11 26.54 -6.43 -6.85
C ARG A 11 25.35 -6.42 -5.89
N VAL A 12 25.16 -5.32 -5.18
CA VAL A 12 23.95 -5.09 -4.36
C VAL A 12 22.96 -4.30 -5.23
N LYS A 13 21.80 -4.89 -5.52
CA LYS A 13 20.69 -4.17 -6.16
C LYS A 13 19.81 -3.54 -5.07
N GLY A 14 19.26 -2.36 -5.36
CA GLY A 14 18.22 -1.76 -4.52
C GLY A 14 16.92 -2.56 -4.59
N LEU A 15 16.02 -2.33 -3.63
CA LEU A 15 14.67 -2.88 -3.68
C LEU A 15 13.87 -2.20 -4.79
N PRO A 16 13.01 -2.91 -5.53
CA PRO A 16 12.06 -2.29 -6.45
C PRO A 16 11.08 -1.38 -5.68
N PRO A 17 10.35 -0.49 -6.36
CA PRO A 17 9.24 0.20 -5.73
C PRO A 17 8.20 -0.82 -5.22
N ALA A 18 7.60 -0.54 -4.07
CA ALA A 18 6.49 -1.35 -3.57
C ALA A 18 5.18 -0.92 -4.23
N THR A 19 4.23 -1.84 -4.33
CA THR A 19 2.88 -1.61 -4.82
C THR A 19 1.91 -1.69 -3.65
N GLY A 20 1.03 -0.69 -3.53
CA GLY A 20 -0.08 -0.72 -2.58
C GLY A 20 -1.26 -1.49 -3.15
N SER A 21 -2.01 -2.22 -2.32
CA SER A 21 -3.22 -2.91 -2.76
C SER A 21 -4.30 -2.94 -1.68
N ILE A 22 -5.55 -3.11 -2.11
CA ILE A 22 -6.64 -3.59 -1.25
C ILE A 22 -7.23 -4.84 -1.88
N PHE A 23 -7.41 -5.92 -1.11
CA PHE A 23 -7.87 -7.21 -1.64
C PHE A 23 -7.06 -7.69 -2.87
N GLY A 24 -5.75 -7.45 -2.86
CA GLY A 24 -4.87 -7.78 -3.99
C GLY A 24 -5.07 -6.93 -5.25
N LYS A 25 -5.85 -5.85 -5.20
CA LYS A 25 -6.09 -4.95 -6.33
C LYS A 25 -5.52 -3.55 -6.09
N THR A 26 -4.91 -3.00 -7.13
CA THR A 26 -4.49 -1.58 -7.21
C THR A 26 -5.59 -0.72 -7.82
N GLU A 27 -6.43 -1.32 -8.66
CA GLU A 27 -7.51 -0.66 -9.38
C GLU A 27 -8.74 -1.55 -9.57
N GLY A 28 -9.85 -0.93 -9.94
CA GLY A 28 -11.09 -1.61 -10.32
C GLY A 28 -12.31 -1.10 -9.58
N ILE A 29 -13.39 -1.86 -9.66
CA ILE A 29 -14.70 -1.47 -9.16
C ILE A 29 -15.06 -2.28 -7.92
N MET A 30 -15.56 -1.64 -6.86
CA MET A 30 -15.99 -2.28 -5.61
C MET A 30 -17.24 -1.64 -5.02
N SER A 31 -17.96 -2.39 -4.18
CA SER A 31 -19.05 -1.82 -3.38
C SER A 31 -18.49 -0.96 -2.25
N LYS A 32 -19.28 0.03 -1.81
CA LYS A 32 -18.96 0.88 -0.65
C LYS A 32 -18.63 0.05 0.59
N SER A 33 -19.44 -0.98 0.84
CA SER A 33 -19.30 -1.85 2.02
C SER A 33 -18.00 -2.67 1.99
N LEU A 34 -17.56 -3.09 0.80
CA LEU A 34 -16.27 -3.77 0.64
C LEU A 34 -15.12 -2.79 0.85
N LEU A 35 -15.20 -1.60 0.26
CA LEU A 35 -14.18 -0.56 0.39
C LEU A 35 -14.02 -0.07 1.84
N GLN A 36 -15.13 0.04 2.59
CA GLN A 36 -15.11 0.38 4.02
C GLN A 36 -14.38 -0.68 4.88
N ARG A 37 -14.36 -1.93 4.44
CA ARG A 37 -13.69 -3.06 5.13
C ARG A 37 -12.31 -3.36 4.57
N ALA A 38 -11.87 -2.61 3.56
CA ALA A 38 -10.59 -2.81 2.94
C ALA A 38 -9.44 -2.57 3.94
N THR A 39 -8.44 -3.44 3.84
CA THR A 39 -7.14 -3.26 4.48
C THR A 39 -6.14 -2.91 3.39
N VAL A 40 -5.40 -1.82 3.58
CA VAL A 40 -4.33 -1.36 2.70
C VAL A 40 -3.10 -2.20 2.97
N GLU A 41 -2.63 -2.88 1.95
CA GLU A 41 -1.46 -3.73 1.97
C GLU A 41 -0.37 -3.13 1.08
N ALA A 42 0.88 -3.55 1.29
CA ALA A 42 1.99 -3.21 0.44
C ALA A 42 2.80 -4.46 0.14
N LYS A 43 3.25 -4.62 -1.11
CA LYS A 43 4.12 -5.74 -1.51
C LYS A 43 5.09 -5.33 -2.62
N TYR A 44 6.14 -6.12 -2.80
CA TYR A 44 7.02 -6.02 -3.95
C TYR A 44 6.63 -7.08 -4.97
N GLU A 45 5.85 -6.72 -5.99
CA GLU A 45 5.29 -7.67 -6.97
C GLU A 45 6.38 -8.47 -7.72
N ASP A 46 7.48 -7.81 -8.10
CA ASP A 46 8.55 -8.41 -8.89
C ASP A 46 9.72 -8.95 -8.03
N PHE A 47 9.52 -9.11 -6.72
CA PHE A 47 10.59 -9.55 -5.83
C PHE A 47 10.44 -11.03 -5.47
N PRO A 48 11.45 -11.87 -5.73
CA PRO A 48 11.35 -13.33 -5.56
C PRO A 48 11.46 -13.79 -4.09
N PHE A 49 11.45 -12.87 -3.13
CA PHE A 49 11.54 -13.18 -1.71
C PHE A 49 10.33 -12.63 -0.98
N ASP A 50 9.81 -13.41 -0.04
CA ASP A 50 8.71 -13.00 0.82
C ASP A 50 9.20 -11.97 1.85
N LEU A 51 8.98 -10.69 1.54
CA LEU A 51 9.20 -9.59 2.47
C LEU A 51 7.87 -9.09 3.00
N ASN A 52 7.60 -9.37 4.27
CA ASN A 52 6.42 -8.84 4.95
C ASN A 52 6.57 -7.33 5.12
N LEU A 53 5.71 -6.56 4.45
CA LEU A 53 5.56 -5.14 4.63
C LEU A 53 4.32 -4.86 5.49
N THR A 54 4.45 -3.94 6.44
CA THR A 54 3.33 -3.48 7.26
C THR A 54 3.05 -2.02 6.93
N VAL A 55 1.84 -1.74 6.45
CA VAL A 55 1.39 -0.36 6.22
C VAL A 55 1.15 0.33 7.56
N THR A 56 1.74 1.50 7.73
CA THR A 56 1.69 2.29 8.96
C THR A 56 0.80 3.53 8.84
N SER A 57 0.65 4.06 7.63
CA SER A 57 -0.27 5.16 7.35
C SER A 57 -0.47 5.31 5.85
N PHE A 58 -1.60 5.89 5.46
CA PHE A 58 -1.88 6.29 4.09
C PHE A 58 -2.73 7.56 4.07
N GLU A 59 -2.74 8.25 2.95
CA GLU A 59 -3.68 9.35 2.69
C GLU A 59 -4.80 8.83 1.79
N ILE A 60 -6.05 9.15 2.13
CA ILE A 60 -7.22 8.80 1.33
C ILE A 60 -7.92 10.06 0.85
N ALA A 61 -8.18 10.12 -0.45
CA ALA A 61 -8.96 11.14 -1.10
C ALA A 61 -10.33 10.56 -1.48
N VAL A 62 -11.37 11.06 -0.82
CA VAL A 62 -12.77 10.70 -1.08
C VAL A 62 -13.43 11.88 -1.77
N PRO A 63 -14.05 11.71 -2.96
CA PRO A 63 -14.70 12.80 -3.69
C PRO A 63 -15.69 13.60 -2.82
N GLY A 64 -15.59 14.93 -2.89
CA GLY A 64 -16.43 15.84 -2.09
C GLY A 64 -15.92 16.12 -0.67
N PHE A 65 -14.78 15.56 -0.27
CA PHE A 65 -14.16 15.79 1.04
C PHE A 65 -12.66 16.12 0.89
N PRO A 66 -12.07 16.88 1.83
CA PRO A 66 -10.62 17.04 1.85
C PRO A 66 -9.92 15.69 2.10
N PRO A 67 -8.73 15.45 1.52
CA PRO A 67 -7.94 14.27 1.80
C PRO A 67 -7.66 14.12 3.30
N GLU A 68 -7.66 12.88 3.78
CA GLU A 68 -7.45 12.55 5.20
C GLU A 68 -6.26 11.61 5.35
N GLN A 69 -5.38 11.91 6.31
CA GLN A 69 -4.30 11.01 6.69
C GLN A 69 -4.83 9.97 7.70
N VAL A 70 -4.82 8.71 7.30
CA VAL A 70 -5.20 7.57 8.15
C VAL A 70 -3.96 6.93 8.75
N ARG A 71 -4.00 6.66 10.05
CA ARG A 71 -2.97 5.89 10.77
C ARG A 71 -3.36 4.41 10.82
N GLY A 72 -2.39 3.53 10.61
CA GLY A 72 -2.60 2.09 10.41
C GLY A 72 -2.90 1.75 8.95
N ASN A 73 -3.48 0.57 8.75
CA ASN A 73 -3.75 -0.02 7.45
C ASN A 73 -5.26 -0.22 7.17
N SER A 74 -6.15 0.22 8.06
CA SER A 74 -7.60 0.07 7.91
C SER A 74 -8.30 1.42 7.86
N MET A 75 -9.48 1.47 7.25
CA MET A 75 -10.29 2.69 7.15
C MET A 75 -10.74 3.20 8.53
N SER A 76 -10.55 4.49 8.80
CA SER A 76 -11.07 5.16 10.01
C SER A 76 -12.61 5.22 10.00
N SER A 77 -13.23 5.48 11.15
CA SER A 77 -14.69 5.69 11.24
C SER A 77 -15.16 6.80 10.29
N ASP A 78 -14.43 7.90 10.27
CA ASP A 78 -14.79 9.10 9.52
C ASP A 78 -14.69 8.85 8.01
N VAL A 79 -13.63 8.16 7.59
CA VAL A 79 -13.46 7.70 6.19
C VAL A 79 -14.60 6.77 5.78
N LYS A 80 -15.01 5.83 6.64
CA LYS A 80 -16.13 4.94 6.35
C LYS A 80 -17.43 5.72 6.12
N THR A 81 -17.71 6.72 6.95
CA THR A 81 -18.87 7.61 6.79
C THR A 81 -18.81 8.44 5.51
N ARG A 82 -17.62 8.88 5.08
CA ARG A 82 -17.43 9.59 3.81
C ARG A 82 -17.66 8.66 2.61
N ILE A 83 -17.13 7.44 2.65
CA ILE A 83 -17.34 6.42 1.60
C ILE A 83 -18.82 6.09 1.43
N GLU A 84 -19.59 6.06 2.52
CA GLU A 84 -21.04 5.79 2.47
C GLU A 84 -21.80 6.79 1.59
N LYS A 85 -21.33 8.05 1.56
CA LYS A 85 -21.95 9.15 0.80
C LYS A 85 -21.62 9.14 -0.69
N LEU A 86 -20.74 8.25 -1.13
CA LEU A 86 -20.34 8.18 -2.54
C LEU A 86 -21.50 7.73 -3.43
N ARG A 87 -21.38 8.01 -4.72
CA ARG A 87 -22.27 7.50 -5.77
C ARG A 87 -21.51 6.52 -6.65
N PRO A 88 -22.19 5.57 -7.29
CA PRO A 88 -21.57 4.72 -8.30
C PRO A 88 -20.82 5.55 -9.35
N GLY A 89 -19.65 5.07 -9.78
CA GLY A 89 -18.74 5.74 -10.71
C GLY A 89 -17.80 6.77 -10.06
N GLN A 90 -17.90 7.05 -8.76
CA GLN A 90 -16.96 7.91 -8.07
C GLN A 90 -15.71 7.14 -7.64
N THR A 91 -14.54 7.72 -7.89
CA THR A 91 -13.24 7.12 -7.59
C THR A 91 -12.70 7.55 -6.23
N VAL A 92 -12.32 6.60 -5.39
CA VAL A 92 -11.53 6.82 -4.18
C VAL A 92 -10.07 6.55 -4.48
N SER A 93 -9.19 7.49 -4.11
CA SER A 93 -7.74 7.34 -4.27
C SER A 93 -7.07 7.16 -2.91
N ILE A 94 -6.17 6.17 -2.82
CA ILE A 94 -5.30 5.97 -1.67
C ILE A 94 -3.87 6.18 -2.15
N ARG A 95 -3.16 7.08 -1.47
CA ARG A 95 -1.83 7.54 -1.86
C ARG A 95 -0.98 7.85 -0.64
N ASN A 96 0.27 8.26 -0.84
CA ASN A 96 1.21 8.56 0.24
C ASN A 96 1.30 7.41 1.25
N ILE A 97 1.23 6.17 0.77
CA ILE A 97 1.24 4.97 1.60
C ILE A 97 2.64 4.79 2.17
N LYS A 98 2.74 4.69 3.50
CA LYS A 98 3.98 4.47 4.24
C LYS A 98 3.95 3.08 4.82
N ALA A 99 4.96 2.29 4.52
CA ALA A 99 5.11 0.95 5.07
C ALA A 99 6.46 0.78 5.77
N VAL A 100 6.54 -0.24 6.61
CA VAL A 100 7.77 -0.70 7.23
C VAL A 100 8.00 -2.16 6.83
N GLY A 101 9.21 -2.45 6.39
CA GLY A 101 9.67 -3.81 6.11
C GLY A 101 10.42 -4.42 7.31
N PRO A 102 10.99 -5.62 7.11
CA PRO A 102 11.80 -6.27 8.14
C PRO A 102 12.91 -5.37 8.66
N LYS A 103 13.23 -5.50 9.96
CA LYS A 103 14.22 -4.67 10.66
C LYS A 103 13.90 -3.16 10.66
N GLY A 104 12.64 -2.78 10.45
CA GLY A 104 12.17 -1.40 10.55
C GLY A 104 12.57 -0.51 9.36
N VAL A 105 12.96 -1.11 8.23
CA VAL A 105 13.29 -0.37 7.01
C VAL A 105 12.03 0.36 6.53
N ARG A 106 12.12 1.69 6.41
CA ARG A 106 11.01 2.51 5.93
C ARG A 106 10.86 2.37 4.42
N VAL A 107 9.64 2.11 3.99
CA VAL A 107 9.24 2.06 2.58
C VAL A 107 8.33 3.25 2.33
N ASN A 108 8.90 4.31 1.75
CA ASN A 108 8.20 5.58 1.53
C ASN A 108 7.64 5.72 0.12
N GLN A 109 8.01 4.83 -0.80
CA GLN A 109 7.55 4.81 -2.19
C GLN A 109 6.73 3.54 -2.41
N VAL A 110 5.43 3.66 -2.13
CA VAL A 110 4.44 2.62 -2.36
C VAL A 110 3.45 3.16 -3.39
N GLY A 111 3.17 2.38 -4.43
CA GLY A 111 2.24 2.75 -5.50
C GLY A 111 0.83 3.04 -4.99
N ASN A 112 0.14 3.97 -5.67
CA ASN A 112 -1.22 4.40 -5.32
C ASN A 112 -2.26 3.34 -5.68
N ILE A 113 -3.42 3.43 -5.03
CA ILE A 113 -4.58 2.59 -5.29
C ILE A 113 -5.73 3.51 -5.73
N SER A 114 -6.53 3.07 -6.71
CA SER A 114 -7.63 3.84 -7.28
C SER A 114 -8.85 2.96 -7.50
N ILE A 115 -9.92 3.15 -6.74
CA ILE A 115 -11.08 2.25 -6.75
C ILE A 115 -12.34 3.03 -7.07
N ASP A 116 -13.07 2.56 -8.08
CA ASP A 116 -14.38 3.07 -8.44
C ASP A 116 -15.47 2.39 -7.62
N VAL A 117 -16.43 3.16 -7.16
CA VAL A 117 -17.60 2.64 -6.44
C VAL A 117 -18.65 2.13 -7.44
N ASN A 118 -19.29 0.98 -7.18
CA ASN A 118 -20.50 0.55 -7.91
C ASN A 118 -21.81 0.85 -7.20
#